data_AF-A0A8C5RLT1-F1
#
_entry.id   AF-A0A8C5RLT1-F1
#
_cell.length_a   1.000
_cell.length_b   1.000
_cell.length_c   1.000
_cell.angle_alpha   90.00
_cell.angle_beta   90.00
_cell.angle_gamma   90.00
#
_symmetry.space_group_name_H-M   'P 1'
#
loop_
_entity.id
_entity.type
_entity.pdbx_description
1 polymer ?
#
loop_
_entity_poly.entity_id
_entity_poly.type
_entity_poly.pdbx_seq_one_letter_code
_entity_poly.pdbx_strand_id
1 'polypeptide(L)'
;MPLVETDSEGEEEQLTGSGSVAPEVVEEAGEGHRLAGQSEEDPGPFLLHPRRVSPDTRMPARFIDNEDLAYVIQRYREVHDLLHTLLGMPTNMLGEVVVKWFEAVQTGLPMCILGALFGPLRLNTRSWHLLSAELIPWAVESGQNATCILNFYYEKRWEQTVESLRREIGILPPPGIQV
;
A
#
# COMPACT_ATOMS: atom_id res chain seq x y z
N MET A 1 -52.41 11.14 24.96
CA MET A 1 -51.79 10.56 26.16
C MET A 1 -50.31 10.40 25.93
N PRO A 2 -49.47 11.21 26.59
CA PRO A 2 -48.07 10.89 26.88
C PRO A 2 -48.00 10.29 28.30
N LEU A 3 -46.96 9.52 28.63
CA LEU A 3 -46.56 9.31 30.02
C LEU A 3 -45.07 9.60 30.18
N VAL A 4 -44.84 10.47 31.15
CA VAL A 4 -43.60 11.12 31.57
C VAL A 4 -42.99 10.31 32.72
N GLU A 5 -41.68 10.45 32.86
CA GLU A 5 -40.81 10.05 33.98
C GLU A 5 -41.40 10.40 35.37
N THR A 6 -40.95 9.70 36.42
CA THR A 6 -40.11 10.24 37.52
C THR A 6 -40.10 9.33 38.75
N ASP A 7 -38.97 9.43 39.46
CA ASP A 7 -38.47 8.66 40.60
C ASP A 7 -39.33 8.63 41.86
N SER A 8 -39.07 7.64 42.72
CA SER A 8 -39.16 7.84 44.18
C SER A 8 -38.23 6.88 44.93
N GLU A 9 -37.40 7.47 45.77
CA GLU A 9 -36.50 6.87 46.76
C GLU A 9 -37.28 6.34 47.98
N GLY A 10 -36.66 5.43 48.76
CA GLY A 10 -37.17 4.98 50.06
C GLY A 10 -36.24 3.94 50.71
N GLU A 11 -35.59 4.36 51.79
CA GLU A 11 -34.47 3.76 52.54
C GLU A 11 -34.85 2.69 53.61
N GLU A 12 -33.82 2.26 54.36
CA GLU A 12 -33.74 1.64 55.71
C GLU A 12 -33.47 0.11 55.76
N GLU A 13 -32.24 -0.35 56.05
CA GLU A 13 -31.51 -0.54 57.35
C GLU A 13 -31.60 -2.03 57.82
N GLN A 14 -30.65 -2.75 58.46
CA GLN A 14 -29.28 -2.55 58.98
C GLN A 14 -28.72 -3.93 59.49
N LEU A 15 -27.42 -3.97 59.90
CA LEU A 15 -26.74 -4.86 60.90
C LEU A 15 -26.17 -6.22 60.40
N THR A 16 -24.90 -6.66 60.63
CA THR A 16 -23.82 -6.39 61.61
C THR A 16 -22.41 -6.76 61.03
N GLY A 17 -21.34 -5.98 61.29
CA GLY A 17 -20.14 -6.31 62.12
C GLY A 17 -19.04 -7.14 61.40
N SER A 18 -17.72 -6.94 61.48
CA SER A 18 -16.78 -6.11 62.27
C SER A 18 -15.36 -6.32 61.66
N GLY A 19 -14.45 -5.33 61.69
CA GLY A 19 -13.00 -5.58 61.56
C GLY A 19 -12.12 -4.64 60.69
N SER A 20 -11.76 -3.49 61.25
CA SER A 20 -10.43 -2.81 61.24
C SER A 20 -9.39 -3.02 60.10
N VAL A 21 -8.96 -1.89 59.48
CA VAL A 21 -7.57 -1.34 59.35
C VAL A 21 -7.39 -0.57 58.01
N ALA A 22 -6.88 0.68 58.12
CA ALA A 22 -6.38 1.56 57.05
C ALA A 22 -4.83 1.62 57.09
N PRO A 23 -4.12 2.43 56.26
CA PRO A 23 -4.25 2.79 54.85
C PRO A 23 -3.01 2.31 54.04
N GLU A 24 -3.12 2.18 52.71
CA GLU A 24 -1.92 1.98 51.87
C GLU A 24 -1.29 3.34 51.54
N VAL A 25 0.00 3.45 51.89
CA VAL A 25 0.85 4.63 51.84
C VAL A 25 1.46 4.77 50.45
N VAL A 26 1.41 6.00 49.93
CA VAL A 26 2.14 6.45 48.75
C VAL A 26 3.62 6.63 49.08
N GLU A 27 4.53 6.06 48.28
CA GLU A 27 5.94 6.49 48.18
C GLU A 27 6.30 6.77 46.71
N GLU A 28 6.72 8.01 46.45
CA GLU A 28 7.49 8.39 45.26
C GLU A 28 8.98 8.09 45.49
N ALA A 29 9.67 7.60 44.45
CA ALA A 29 10.84 8.23 43.81
C ALA A 29 11.84 7.20 43.25
N GLY A 30 12.31 7.44 42.01
CA GLY A 30 13.70 7.16 41.64
C GLY A 30 13.98 6.07 40.61
N GLU A 31 14.71 6.49 39.57
CA GLU A 31 15.75 5.72 38.86
C GLU A 31 15.36 4.79 37.69
N GLY A 32 15.37 5.42 36.50
CA GLY A 32 16.35 5.09 35.46
C GLY A 32 16.52 3.63 35.05
N HIS A 33 15.84 3.23 33.98
CA HIS A 33 16.36 2.20 33.08
C HIS A 33 16.28 2.67 31.62
N ARG A 34 17.40 3.27 31.20
CA ARG A 34 17.72 3.58 29.81
C ARG A 34 18.07 2.26 29.13
N LEU A 35 17.13 1.63 28.43
CA LEU A 35 17.43 0.49 27.57
C LEU A 35 18.04 1.03 26.27
N ALA A 36 19.37 0.96 26.22
CA ALA A 36 20.15 1.10 25.00
C ALA A 36 19.83 -0.07 24.07
N GLY A 37 19.59 0.23 22.79
CA GLY A 37 19.45 -0.79 21.74
C GLY A 37 18.22 -0.65 20.84
N GLN A 38 17.81 0.56 20.49
CA GLN A 38 17.12 0.76 19.21
C GLN A 38 18.18 1.24 18.24
N SER A 39 18.72 0.31 17.45
CA SER A 39 19.45 0.68 16.24
C SER A 39 18.48 1.54 15.42
N GLU A 40 18.87 2.80 15.20
CA GLU A 40 18.31 3.62 14.13
C GLU A 40 18.36 2.75 12.87
N GLU A 41 17.19 2.32 12.40
CA GLU A 41 17.10 1.66 11.11
C GLU A 41 17.52 2.69 10.08
N ASP A 42 18.67 2.43 9.46
CA ASP A 42 19.20 3.13 8.32
C ASP A 42 18.07 3.32 7.30
N PRO A 43 17.61 4.56 7.05
CA PRO A 43 16.59 4.80 6.06
C PRO A 43 17.24 4.59 4.69
N GLY A 44 17.22 3.35 4.24
CA GLY A 44 17.61 2.96 2.89
C GLY A 44 16.92 3.85 1.84
N PRO A 45 17.47 3.92 0.62
CA PRO A 45 17.19 5.01 -0.29
C PRO A 45 15.73 5.03 -0.76
N PHE A 46 14.96 5.94 -0.16
CA PHE A 46 13.94 6.79 -0.78
C PHE A 46 12.73 6.14 -1.48
N LEU A 47 12.23 5.00 -1.02
CA LEU A 47 10.88 4.55 -1.39
C LEU A 47 10.11 4.24 -0.11
N LEU A 48 8.84 4.67 -0.03
CA LEU A 48 7.83 4.32 1.01
C LEU A 48 7.53 5.32 2.16
N HIS A 49 7.27 6.62 1.89
CA HIS A 49 6.49 7.46 2.84
C HIS A 49 5.49 8.33 2.07
N PRO A 50 4.19 7.93 2.04
CA PRO A 50 3.28 8.19 3.17
C PRO A 50 2.31 7.04 3.54
N ARG A 51 2.43 5.86 2.94
CA ARG A 51 1.65 4.67 3.31
C ARG A 51 2.60 3.65 3.92
N ARG A 52 2.45 3.32 5.20
CA ARG A 52 3.26 2.33 5.94
C ARG A 52 3.07 0.91 5.40
N VAL A 53 3.54 0.64 4.19
CA VAL A 53 3.44 -0.66 3.53
C VAL A 53 4.84 -1.04 3.08
N SER A 54 5.35 -2.17 3.58
CA SER A 54 6.61 -2.78 3.11
C SER A 54 6.29 -3.93 2.16
N PRO A 55 7.09 -4.17 1.10
CA PRO A 55 6.97 -5.34 0.22
C PRO A 55 6.84 -6.65 1.00
N ASP A 56 7.54 -6.77 2.14
CA ASP A 56 7.55 -7.96 3.01
C ASP A 56 6.24 -8.19 3.77
N THR A 57 5.34 -7.20 3.81
CA THR A 57 4.04 -7.35 4.49
C THR A 57 2.98 -8.05 3.63
N ARG A 58 3.32 -8.40 2.38
CA ARG A 58 2.36 -9.08 1.49
C ARG A 58 2.19 -10.55 1.85
N MET A 59 0.94 -10.98 1.86
CA MET A 59 0.62 -12.41 1.94
C MET A 59 1.22 -13.13 0.72
N PRO A 60 1.92 -14.27 0.92
CA PRO A 60 2.45 -15.06 -0.18
C PRO A 60 1.30 -15.53 -1.08
N ALA A 61 1.61 -15.78 -2.36
CA ALA A 61 0.65 -16.39 -3.27
C ALA A 61 0.21 -17.77 -2.71
N ARG A 62 -1.10 -17.94 -2.49
CA ARG A 62 -1.71 -19.18 -1.98
C ARG A 62 -2.54 -19.80 -3.09
N PHE A 63 -2.83 -21.10 -2.97
CA PHE A 63 -3.67 -21.85 -3.91
C PHE A 63 -3.08 -22.03 -5.31
N ILE A 64 -1.74 -22.09 -5.41
CA ILE A 64 -1.02 -22.44 -6.63
C ILE A 64 -0.17 -23.68 -6.31
N ASP A 65 -0.49 -24.79 -6.96
CA ASP A 65 0.15 -26.08 -6.66
C ASP A 65 1.56 -26.22 -7.23
N ASN A 66 1.90 -25.37 -8.20
CA ASN A 66 3.22 -25.34 -8.84
C ASN A 66 4.07 -24.21 -8.25
N GLU A 67 5.24 -24.56 -7.71
CA GLU A 67 6.17 -23.64 -7.07
C GLU A 67 6.70 -22.56 -8.03
N ASP A 68 7.03 -22.92 -9.27
CA ASP A 68 7.50 -21.98 -10.28
C ASP A 68 6.41 -20.94 -10.63
N LEU A 69 5.15 -21.38 -10.72
CA LEU A 69 4.03 -20.48 -10.98
C LEU A 69 3.74 -19.58 -9.77
N ALA A 70 3.85 -20.12 -8.56
CA ALA A 70 3.71 -19.34 -7.33
C ALA A 70 4.79 -18.25 -7.26
N TYR A 71 6.02 -18.59 -7.64
CA TYR A 71 7.13 -17.64 -7.76
C TYR A 71 6.84 -16.55 -8.81
N VAL A 72 6.39 -16.91 -10.01
CA VAL A 72 6.08 -15.94 -11.08
C VAL A 72 4.98 -14.97 -10.64
N ILE A 73 3.92 -15.46 -10.00
CA ILE A 73 2.82 -14.61 -9.50
C ILE A 73 3.29 -13.72 -8.35
N GLN A 74 4.14 -14.22 -7.46
CA GLN A 74 4.73 -13.42 -6.40
C GLN A 74 5.62 -12.30 -6.99
N ARG A 75 6.49 -12.64 -7.95
CA ARG A 75 7.33 -11.68 -8.65
C ARG A 75 6.50 -10.63 -9.38
N TYR A 76 5.43 -11.03 -10.07
CA TYR A 76 4.49 -10.10 -10.69
C TYR A 76 3.92 -9.09 -9.69
N ARG A 77 3.51 -9.54 -8.50
CA ARG A 77 2.96 -8.66 -7.46
C ARG A 77 3.99 -7.67 -6.91
N GLU A 78 5.24 -8.07 -6.78
CA GLU A 78 6.34 -7.20 -6.35
C GLU A 78 6.70 -6.17 -7.43
N VAL A 79 6.82 -6.64 -8.69
CA VAL A 79 7.12 -5.78 -9.83
C VAL A 79 6.02 -4.75 -10.05
N HIS A 80 4.75 -5.09 -9.83
CA HIS A 80 3.63 -4.14 -9.88
C HIS A 80 3.89 -2.87 -9.05
N ASP A 81 4.39 -3.01 -7.81
CA ASP A 81 4.69 -1.85 -6.97
C ASP A 81 5.86 -1.03 -7.53
N LEU A 82 6.88 -1.70 -8.07
CA LEU A 82 8.01 -1.05 -8.72
C LEU A 82 7.58 -0.29 -9.99
N LEU A 83 6.57 -0.80 -10.71
CA LEU A 83 6.05 -0.15 -11.91
C LEU A 83 5.42 1.19 -11.61
N HIS A 84 4.82 1.41 -10.43
CA HIS A 84 4.35 2.75 -10.06
C HIS A 84 5.49 3.77 -10.09
N THR A 85 6.66 3.40 -9.55
CA THR A 85 7.86 4.26 -9.59
C THR A 85 8.43 4.38 -11.00
N LEU A 86 8.57 3.26 -11.71
CA LEU A 86 9.11 3.24 -13.07
C LEU A 86 8.22 3.98 -14.07
N LEU A 87 6.91 4.00 -13.89
CA LEU A 87 5.99 4.72 -14.77
C LEU A 87 5.69 6.14 -14.23
N GLY A 88 6.17 6.48 -13.03
CA GLY A 88 5.87 7.76 -12.39
C GLY A 88 4.40 7.94 -12.04
N MET A 89 3.66 6.83 -11.87
CA MET A 89 2.22 6.83 -11.64
C MET A 89 1.89 6.67 -10.16
N PRO A 90 1.04 7.53 -9.58
CA PRO A 90 0.64 7.41 -8.19
C PRO A 90 -0.23 6.15 -7.97
N THR A 91 -0.30 5.67 -6.73
CA THR A 91 -1.16 4.53 -6.33
C THR A 91 -2.59 4.98 -6.03
N ASN A 92 -3.13 5.88 -6.87
CA ASN A 92 -4.53 6.30 -6.86
C ASN A 92 -5.27 5.61 -8.03
N MET A 93 -6.60 5.70 -8.08
CA MET A 93 -7.38 4.97 -9.11
C MET A 93 -6.92 5.28 -10.55
N LEU A 94 -6.47 6.50 -10.84
CA LEU A 94 -5.99 6.85 -12.18
C LEU A 94 -4.67 6.12 -12.47
N GLY A 95 -3.68 6.22 -11.58
CA GLY A 95 -2.39 5.57 -11.80
C GLY A 95 -2.47 4.05 -11.78
N GLU A 96 -3.32 3.45 -10.94
CA GLU A 96 -3.61 2.01 -10.97
C GLU A 96 -4.10 1.56 -12.36
N VAL A 97 -5.03 2.30 -12.96
CA VAL A 97 -5.54 2.00 -14.29
C VAL A 97 -4.43 2.10 -15.34
N VAL A 98 -3.58 3.12 -15.27
CA VAL A 98 -2.45 3.30 -16.20
C VAL A 98 -1.45 2.14 -16.08
N VAL A 99 -1.08 1.74 -14.86
CA VAL A 99 -0.22 0.57 -14.62
C VAL A 99 -0.87 -0.69 -15.16
N LYS A 100 -2.19 -0.88 -14.99
CA LYS A 100 -2.91 -2.04 -15.54
C LYS A 100 -2.91 -2.07 -17.07
N TRP A 101 -3.01 -0.92 -17.74
CA TRP A 101 -2.86 -0.85 -19.19
C TRP A 101 -1.48 -1.31 -19.65
N PHE A 102 -0.42 -0.81 -19.00
CA PHE A 102 0.95 -1.24 -19.27
C PHE A 102 1.13 -2.75 -19.01
N GLU A 103 0.66 -3.26 -17.88
CA GLU A 103 0.74 -4.68 -17.52
C GLU A 103 -0.06 -5.58 -18.46
N ALA A 104 -1.23 -5.11 -18.93
CA ALA A 104 -2.06 -5.85 -19.87
C ALA A 104 -1.33 -6.08 -21.20
N VAL A 105 -0.60 -5.06 -21.66
CA VAL A 105 0.23 -5.17 -22.88
C VAL A 105 1.42 -6.11 -22.68
N GLN A 106 2.10 -6.02 -21.53
CA GLN A 106 3.31 -6.82 -21.25
C GLN A 106 3.01 -8.30 -20.96
N THR A 107 1.96 -8.58 -20.18
CA THR A 107 1.72 -9.90 -19.62
C THR A 107 0.55 -10.63 -20.27
N GLY A 108 -0.40 -9.90 -20.86
CA GLY A 108 -1.64 -10.47 -21.39
C GLY A 108 -2.53 -11.12 -20.32
N LEU A 109 -2.25 -10.92 -19.03
CA LEU A 109 -3.00 -11.59 -17.96
C LEU A 109 -4.44 -11.07 -17.90
N PRO A 110 -5.45 -11.96 -17.79
CA PRO A 110 -6.85 -11.56 -17.74
C PRO A 110 -7.16 -10.52 -16.66
N MET A 111 -6.53 -10.63 -15.49
CA MET A 111 -6.73 -9.67 -14.40
C MET A 111 -6.24 -8.26 -14.73
N CYS A 112 -5.14 -8.14 -15.48
CA CYS A 112 -4.60 -6.85 -15.92
C CYS A 112 -5.54 -6.21 -16.94
N ILE A 113 -5.97 -6.99 -17.93
CA ILE A 113 -6.91 -6.54 -18.97
C ILE A 113 -8.23 -6.08 -18.34
N LEU A 114 -8.81 -6.88 -17.43
CA LEU A 114 -10.04 -6.53 -16.75
C LEU A 114 -9.86 -5.28 -15.88
N GLY A 115 -8.76 -5.15 -15.15
CA GLY A 115 -8.44 -3.95 -14.37
C GLY A 115 -8.31 -2.70 -15.25
N ALA A 116 -7.66 -2.81 -16.40
CA ALA A 116 -7.48 -1.73 -17.37
C ALA A 116 -8.80 -1.26 -17.99
N LEU A 117 -9.70 -2.20 -18.31
CA LEU A 117 -10.99 -1.91 -18.94
C LEU A 117 -12.05 -1.40 -17.96
N PHE A 118 -12.14 -2.01 -16.78
CA PHE A 118 -13.22 -1.72 -15.82
C PHE A 118 -12.81 -0.75 -14.70
N GLY A 119 -11.52 -0.57 -14.42
CA GLY A 119 -11.03 0.42 -13.47
C GLY A 119 -11.45 1.88 -13.77
N PRO A 120 -11.47 2.34 -15.04
CA PRO A 120 -11.91 3.69 -15.39
C PRO A 120 -13.37 4.02 -15.06
N LEU A 121 -14.24 3.02 -14.82
CA LEU A 121 -15.68 3.24 -14.61
C LEU A 121 -16.00 4.08 -13.36
N ARG A 122 -15.06 4.19 -12.41
CA ARG A 122 -15.22 4.97 -11.18
C ARG A 122 -14.52 6.34 -11.23
N LEU A 123 -13.99 6.75 -12.38
CA LEU A 123 -13.27 8.01 -12.54
C LEU A 123 -14.19 9.18 -12.91
N ASN A 124 -13.81 10.38 -12.47
CA ASN A 124 -14.47 11.62 -12.87
C ASN A 124 -14.21 11.93 -14.36
N THR A 125 -15.11 12.67 -15.00
CA THR A 125 -15.04 13.00 -16.44
C THR A 125 -13.71 13.65 -16.85
N ARG A 126 -13.14 14.51 -16.01
CA ARG A 126 -11.83 15.15 -16.27
C ARG A 126 -10.68 14.14 -16.29
N SER A 127 -10.63 13.26 -15.29
CA SER A 127 -9.61 12.20 -15.20
C SER A 127 -9.76 11.20 -16.35
N TRP A 128 -10.98 10.93 -16.79
CA TRP A 128 -11.24 10.05 -17.93
C TRP A 128 -10.75 10.62 -19.27
N HIS A 129 -10.93 11.93 -19.50
CA HIS A 129 -10.38 12.60 -20.69
C HIS A 129 -8.85 12.54 -20.71
N LEU A 130 -8.21 12.87 -19.59
CA LEU A 130 -6.76 12.78 -19.43
C LEU A 130 -6.25 11.35 -19.67
N LEU A 131 -6.95 10.37 -19.10
CA LEU A 131 -6.64 8.96 -19.24
C LEU A 131 -6.71 8.50 -20.69
N SER A 132 -7.82 8.78 -21.37
CA SER A 132 -8.08 8.31 -22.74
C SER A 132 -7.23 9.02 -23.79
N ALA A 133 -6.98 10.33 -23.62
CA ALA A 133 -6.26 11.12 -24.61
C ALA A 133 -4.74 10.97 -24.52
N GLU A 134 -4.17 10.85 -23.32
CA GLU A 134 -2.71 10.93 -23.11
C GLU A 134 -2.15 9.67 -22.45
N LEU A 135 -2.71 9.25 -21.31
CA LEU A 135 -2.08 8.21 -20.48
C LEU A 135 -2.23 6.79 -21.04
N ILE A 136 -3.39 6.42 -21.60
CA ILE A 136 -3.60 5.09 -22.19
C ILE A 136 -2.71 4.89 -23.43
N PRO A 137 -2.72 5.80 -24.44
CA PRO A 137 -1.84 5.65 -25.60
C PRO A 137 -0.36 5.54 -25.20
N TRP A 138 0.08 6.39 -24.27
CA TRP A 138 1.43 6.35 -23.74
C TRP A 138 1.77 5.04 -23.02
N ALA A 139 0.86 4.53 -22.18
CA ALA A 139 1.09 3.27 -21.45
C ALA A 139 1.14 2.07 -22.40
N VAL A 140 0.31 2.08 -23.45
CA VAL A 140 0.31 1.03 -24.47
C VAL A 140 1.61 1.08 -25.29
N GLU A 141 2.01 2.26 -25.75
CA GLU A 141 3.25 2.44 -26.51
C GLU A 141 4.48 2.07 -25.67
N SER A 142 4.52 2.53 -24.42
CA SER A 142 5.58 2.15 -23.47
C SER A 142 5.59 0.65 -23.21
N GLY A 143 4.42 0.02 -23.08
CA GLY A 143 4.29 -1.42 -22.88
C GLY A 143 4.77 -2.23 -24.08
N GLN A 144 4.52 -1.77 -25.30
CA GLN A 144 4.96 -2.44 -26.53
C GLN A 144 6.46 -2.29 -26.77
N ASN A 145 7.03 -1.14 -26.44
CA ASN A 145 8.46 -0.86 -26.60
C ASN A 145 9.32 -1.47 -25.49
N ALA A 146 8.74 -1.66 -24.30
CA ALA A 146 9.48 -2.19 -23.17
C ALA A 146 9.80 -3.68 -23.32
N THR A 147 11.01 -4.04 -22.93
CA THR A 147 11.43 -5.43 -22.68
C THR A 147 10.62 -6.05 -21.53
N CYS A 148 10.56 -7.38 -21.49
CA CYS A 148 9.76 -8.10 -20.48
C CYS A 148 10.18 -7.72 -19.05
N ILE A 149 9.29 -6.99 -18.38
CA ILE A 149 9.53 -6.42 -17.04
C ILE A 149 9.78 -7.47 -15.95
N LEU A 150 9.24 -8.68 -16.10
CA LEU A 150 9.43 -9.75 -15.12
C LEU A 150 10.84 -10.34 -15.15
N ASN A 151 11.59 -10.13 -16.25
CA ASN A 151 12.93 -10.68 -16.44
C ASN A 151 14.06 -9.79 -15.90
N PHE A 152 13.74 -8.67 -15.25
CA PHE A 152 14.73 -7.78 -14.66
C PHE A 152 15.04 -8.15 -13.21
N TYR A 153 16.34 -8.21 -12.90
CA TYR A 153 16.88 -8.30 -11.55
C TYR A 153 16.93 -6.91 -10.91
N TYR A 154 15.77 -6.37 -10.53
CA TYR A 154 15.63 -5.03 -9.93
C TYR A 154 16.47 -4.86 -8.67
N GLU A 155 16.61 -5.92 -7.89
CA GLU A 155 17.35 -5.95 -6.63
C GLU A 155 18.86 -5.71 -6.77
N LYS A 156 19.41 -5.79 -7.99
CA LYS A 156 20.83 -5.51 -8.29
C LYS A 156 21.05 -4.10 -8.86
N ARG A 157 20.02 -3.26 -8.86
CA ARG A 157 20.00 -1.98 -9.62
C ARG A 157 19.54 -0.81 -8.78
N TRP A 158 19.62 -0.89 -7.45
CA TRP A 158 19.16 0.17 -6.55
C TRP A 158 19.95 1.47 -6.70
N GLU A 159 21.20 1.38 -7.10
CA GLU A 159 22.08 2.53 -7.36
C GLU A 159 21.85 3.16 -8.75
N GLN A 160 21.12 2.46 -9.64
CA GLN A 160 20.82 2.95 -10.99
C GLN A 160 19.68 3.98 -10.92
N THR A 161 19.84 5.10 -11.65
CA THR A 161 18.77 6.10 -11.72
C THR A 161 17.55 5.56 -12.47
N VAL A 162 16.36 6.00 -12.05
CA VAL A 162 15.09 5.57 -12.65
C VAL A 162 15.05 5.92 -14.14
N GLU A 163 15.55 7.08 -14.54
CA GLU A 163 15.61 7.51 -15.94
C GLU A 163 16.51 6.61 -16.78
N SER A 164 17.64 6.17 -16.22
CA SER A 164 18.52 5.22 -16.92
C SER A 164 17.87 3.86 -17.07
N LEU A 165 17.22 3.37 -16.01
CA LEU A 165 16.54 2.08 -16.01
C LEU A 165 15.35 2.08 -16.99
N ARG A 166 14.57 3.17 -17.05
CA ARG A 166 13.50 3.36 -18.04
C ARG A 166 14.03 3.24 -19.48
N ARG A 167 15.12 3.93 -19.80
CA ARG A 167 15.73 3.87 -21.14
C ARG A 167 16.23 2.49 -21.50
N GLU A 168 16.82 1.78 -20.55
CA GLU A 168 17.30 0.41 -20.77
C GLU A 168 16.14 -0.56 -21.00
N ILE A 169 15.07 -0.44 -20.22
CA ILE A 169 13.88 -1.28 -20.37
C ILE A 169 13.17 -0.95 -21.69
N GLY A 170 13.17 0.31 -22.13
CA GLY A 170 12.41 0.80 -23.29
C GLY A 170 11.11 1.53 -22.91
N ILE A 171 10.99 1.96 -21.65
CA ILE A 171 9.85 2.74 -21.15
C ILE A 171 10.02 4.20 -21.58
N LEU A 172 8.99 4.76 -22.22
CA LEU A 172 8.98 6.17 -22.63
C LEU A 172 8.92 7.09 -21.40
N PRO A 173 9.47 8.30 -21.48
CA PRO A 173 9.35 9.25 -20.37
C PRO A 173 7.87 9.50 -20.06
N PRO A 174 7.48 9.53 -18.76
CA PRO A 174 6.10 9.77 -18.39
C PRO A 174 5.67 11.17 -18.86
N PRO A 175 4.41 11.33 -19.31
CA PRO A 175 3.91 12.64 -19.67
C PRO A 175 3.95 13.55 -18.44
N GLY A 176 4.29 14.84 -18.64
CA GLY A 176 4.50 15.84 -17.57
C GLY A 176 3.24 16.26 -16.79
N ILE A 177 2.25 15.38 -16.75
CA ILE A 177 0.95 15.58 -16.14
C ILE A 177 1.11 15.26 -14.65
N GLN A 178 0.96 16.28 -13.79
CA GLN A 178 0.86 16.04 -12.35
C GLN A 178 -0.53 15.47 -12.04
N VAL A 179 -0.57 14.21 -11.62
CA VAL A 179 -1.78 13.47 -11.25
C VAL A 179 -2.00 13.52 -9.74
#